data_AF-A0A947KG10-F1
#
_entry.id   AF-A0A947KG10-F1
#
_cell.length_a   1.000
_cell.length_b   1.000
_cell.length_c   1.000
_cell.angle_alpha   90.00
_cell.angle_beta   90.00
_cell.angle_gamma   90.00
#
_symmetry.space_group_name_H-M   'P 1'
#
loop_
_entity.id
_entity.type
_entity.pdbx_description
1 polymer ?
#
loop_
_entity_poly.entity_id
_entity_poly.type
_entity_poly.pdbx_seq_one_letter_code
_entity_poly.pdbx_strand_id
1 'polypeptide(L)'
;MYYRAYFHLNTGLRLREIHRAELTGNLIRIFDPCKRGKVRTIPVNDITREYFQWLKENSKHSDSFISRSFTEVLQGLGLYEMTDGSTRHFHHLRDTFAVISYYQTRDIFQVAKWLGHTNNGLPAVNTTAIYANFDEELLYQDFGSKKLVIKDIQNALLRNYSLNAVTVAKAKASRVEKSNFEFAYN
;
A
#
# COMPACT_ATOMS: atom_id res chain seq x y z
N MET A 1 8.12 -0.97 19.77
CA MET A 1 8.69 -0.64 18.45
C MET A 1 8.44 -1.74 17.42
N TYR A 2 8.71 -3.01 17.74
CA TYR A 2 8.60 -4.14 16.78
C TYR A 2 7.28 -4.20 15.98
N TYR A 3 6.11 -4.26 16.63
CA TYR A 3 4.81 -4.31 15.91
C TYR A 3 4.61 -3.12 14.98
N ARG A 4 5.11 -1.94 15.36
CA ARG A 4 5.03 -0.73 14.55
C ARG A 4 5.90 -0.86 13.31
N ALA A 5 7.18 -1.23 13.47
CA ALA A 5 8.10 -1.40 12.36
C ALA A 5 7.60 -2.48 11.38
N TYR A 6 7.17 -3.63 11.90
CA TYR A 6 6.60 -4.72 11.10
C TYR A 6 5.37 -4.26 10.32
N PHE A 7 4.43 -3.59 10.98
CA PHE A 7 3.20 -3.12 10.36
C PHE A 7 3.48 -2.16 9.18
N HIS A 8 4.36 -1.18 9.38
CA HIS A 8 4.69 -0.20 8.33
C HIS A 8 5.47 -0.83 7.18
N LEU A 9 6.35 -1.79 7.47
CA LEU A 9 7.07 -2.58 6.46
C LEU A 9 6.11 -3.42 5.59
N ASN A 10 5.00 -3.92 6.15
CA ASN A 10 4.06 -4.79 5.44
C ASN A 10 2.90 -4.03 4.77
N THR A 11 2.73 -2.74 5.03
CA THR A 11 1.59 -1.96 4.51
C THR A 11 1.99 -0.70 3.77
N GLY A 12 3.20 -0.18 3.98
CA GLY A 12 3.62 1.10 3.43
C GLY A 12 2.81 2.31 3.91
N LEU A 13 2.00 2.17 4.97
CA LEU A 13 1.29 3.30 5.57
C LEU A 13 2.30 4.36 6.02
N ARG A 14 1.99 5.63 5.84
CA ARG A 14 2.72 6.70 6.53
C ARG A 14 2.38 6.64 8.01
N LEU A 15 3.31 7.09 8.85
CA LEU A 15 3.18 7.02 10.31
C LEU A 15 1.85 7.59 10.83
N ARG A 16 1.49 8.78 10.34
CA ARG A 16 0.24 9.50 10.69
C ARG A 16 -1.04 8.89 10.12
N GLU A 17 -0.94 8.05 9.09
CA GLU A 17 -2.11 7.49 8.41
C GLU A 17 -2.80 6.42 9.23
N ILE A 18 -2.12 5.81 10.21
CA ILE A 18 -2.70 4.82 11.13
C ILE A 18 -3.92 5.38 11.85
N HIS A 19 -3.84 6.63 12.30
CA HIS A 19 -4.92 7.28 13.06
C HIS A 19 -6.21 7.40 12.24
N ARG A 20 -6.09 7.47 10.91
CA ARG A 20 -7.19 7.64 9.95
C ARG A 20 -7.49 6.35 9.17
N ALA A 21 -6.92 5.23 9.59
CA ALA A 21 -7.16 3.94 8.99
C ALA A 21 -8.11 3.11 9.85
N GLU A 22 -8.88 2.27 9.19
CA GLU A 22 -9.76 1.27 9.79
C GLU A 22 -9.54 -0.09 9.12
N LEU A 23 -9.80 -1.15 9.88
CA LEU A 23 -9.75 -2.50 9.37
C LEU A 23 -11.15 -2.93 8.91
N THR A 24 -11.26 -3.39 7.67
CA THR A 24 -12.49 -3.95 7.10
C THR A 24 -12.17 -5.32 6.50
N GLY A 25 -12.44 -6.39 7.25
CA GLY A 25 -12.03 -7.75 6.88
C GLY A 25 -10.49 -7.86 6.80
N ASN A 26 -9.99 -8.19 5.61
CA ASN A 26 -8.56 -8.31 5.31
C ASN A 26 -8.00 -7.08 4.57
N LEU A 27 -8.68 -5.94 4.68
CA LEU A 27 -8.30 -4.69 4.05
C LEU A 27 -8.12 -3.61 5.10
N ILE A 28 -7.02 -2.89 5.04
CA ILE A 28 -6.85 -1.63 5.76
C ILE A 28 -7.33 -0.53 4.83
N ARG A 29 -8.40 0.16 5.24
CA ARG A 29 -8.96 1.30 4.54
C ARG A 29 -8.44 2.58 5.17
N ILE A 30 -7.74 3.38 4.40
CA ILE A 30 -7.24 4.68 4.84
C ILE A 30 -8.20 5.75 4.34
N PHE A 31 -8.80 6.45 5.30
CA PHE A 31 -9.64 7.60 5.04
C PHE A 31 -8.78 8.87 5.10
N ASP A 32 -9.26 9.92 4.45
CA ASP A 32 -8.87 11.32 4.65
C ASP A 32 -7.77 11.92 3.72
N PRO A 33 -7.82 13.25 3.46
CA PRO A 33 -7.08 13.91 2.39
C PRO A 33 -5.76 14.44 2.94
N CYS A 34 -4.70 13.64 2.85
CA CYS A 34 -3.38 14.25 2.76
C CYS A 34 -3.24 14.85 1.35
N LYS A 35 -3.55 16.15 1.20
CA LYS A 35 -3.40 16.98 -0.01
C LYS A 35 -3.89 16.24 -1.29
N ARG A 36 -5.21 16.24 -1.55
CA ARG A 36 -5.84 15.64 -2.76
C ARG A 36 -5.93 14.09 -2.79
N GLY A 37 -5.72 13.41 -1.67
CA GLY A 37 -5.73 11.94 -1.58
C GLY A 37 -7.12 11.32 -1.66
N LYS A 38 -7.26 10.27 -2.49
CA LYS A 38 -8.44 9.40 -2.55
C LYS A 38 -8.37 8.33 -1.46
N VAL A 39 -9.52 7.87 -1.01
CA VAL A 39 -9.67 6.66 -0.18
C VAL A 39 -8.96 5.51 -0.86
N ARG A 40 -8.14 4.77 -0.11
CA ARG A 40 -7.41 3.62 -0.63
C ARG A 40 -7.46 2.47 0.36
N THR A 41 -7.30 1.26 -0.18
CA THR A 41 -7.30 0.02 0.58
C THR A 41 -6.02 -0.74 0.32
N ILE A 42 -5.50 -1.38 1.36
CA ILE A 42 -4.29 -2.21 1.30
C ILE A 42 -4.65 -3.60 1.83
N PRO A 43 -4.42 -4.68 1.05
CA PRO A 43 -4.64 -6.02 1.53
C PRO A 43 -3.61 -6.40 2.59
N VAL A 44 -4.05 -7.12 3.62
CA VAL A 44 -3.22 -7.53 4.75
C VAL A 44 -3.52 -8.96 5.17
N ASN A 45 -2.48 -9.67 5.64
CA ASN A 45 -2.60 -10.98 6.25
C ASN A 45 -3.00 -10.89 7.73
N ASP A 46 -3.30 -12.03 8.35
CA ASP A 46 -3.79 -12.09 9.73
C ASP A 46 -2.84 -11.48 10.75
N ILE A 47 -1.53 -11.73 10.63
CA ILE A 47 -0.51 -11.16 11.53
C ILE A 47 -0.52 -9.63 11.44
N THR A 48 -0.56 -9.07 10.23
CA THR A 48 -0.57 -7.62 10.02
C THR A 48 -1.87 -6.99 10.56
N ARG A 49 -2.99 -7.72 10.47
CA ARG A 49 -4.28 -7.30 11.05
C ARG A 49 -4.23 -7.25 12.57
N GLU A 50 -3.70 -8.29 13.20
CA GLU A 50 -3.52 -8.35 14.66
C GLU A 50 -2.64 -7.20 15.15
N TYR A 51 -1.53 -6.94 14.46
CA TYR A 51 -0.65 -5.83 14.81
C TYR A 51 -1.32 -4.47 14.60
N PHE A 52 -2.14 -4.31 13.56
CA PHE A 52 -2.92 -3.09 13.36
C PHE A 52 -3.89 -2.84 14.53
N GLN A 53 -4.64 -3.85 14.94
CA GLN A 53 -5.58 -3.75 16.07
C GLN A 53 -4.85 -3.40 17.36
N TRP A 54 -3.78 -4.13 17.67
CA TRP A 54 -2.94 -3.86 18.83
C TRP A 54 -2.42 -2.41 18.81
N LEU A 55 -1.95 -1.92 17.66
CA LEU A 55 -1.49 -0.55 17.51
C LEU A 55 -2.61 0.47 17.72
N LYS A 56 -3.83 0.23 17.24
CA LYS A 56 -4.97 1.15 17.46
C LYS A 56 -5.35 1.26 18.93
N GLU A 57 -5.24 0.17 19.68
CA GLU A 57 -5.58 0.11 21.11
C GLU A 57 -4.45 0.64 22.02
N ASN A 58 -3.19 0.41 21.63
CA ASN A 58 -2.04 0.61 22.52
C ASN A 58 -1.11 1.77 22.10
N SER A 59 -1.24 2.32 20.88
CA SER A 59 -0.36 3.40 20.41
C SER A 59 -0.73 4.76 21.02
N LYS A 60 -0.20 5.04 22.22
CA LYS A 60 -0.34 6.35 22.89
C LYS A 60 0.76 7.35 22.54
N HIS A 61 1.80 6.91 21.85
CA HIS A 61 2.94 7.76 21.51
C HIS A 61 2.67 8.63 20.29
N SER A 62 3.22 9.85 20.32
CA SER A 62 3.20 10.75 19.16
C SER A 62 4.06 10.22 18.02
N ASP A 63 3.73 10.62 16.80
CA ASP A 63 4.48 10.26 15.60
C ASP A 63 5.96 10.67 15.70
N SER A 64 6.25 11.82 16.32
CA SER A 64 7.63 12.29 16.57
C SER A 64 8.38 11.39 17.54
N PHE A 65 7.73 10.93 18.62
CA PHE A 65 8.34 9.99 19.57
C PHE A 65 8.67 8.66 18.89
N ILE A 66 7.76 8.14 18.07
CA ILE A 66 7.96 6.88 17.35
C ILE A 66 9.13 7.01 16.36
N SER A 67 9.19 8.11 15.62
CA SER A 67 10.28 8.37 14.68
C SER A 67 11.63 8.43 15.40
N ARG A 68 11.70 9.13 16.54
CA ARG A 68 12.91 9.22 17.36
C ARG A 68 13.33 7.87 17.94
N SER A 69 12.40 7.16 18.56
CA SER A 69 12.66 5.84 19.15
C SER A 69 13.12 4.84 18.09
N PHE A 70 12.63 4.95 16.84
CA PHE A 70 13.12 4.13 15.74
C PHE A 70 14.57 4.49 15.36
N THR A 71 14.89 5.78 15.28
CA THR A 71 16.28 6.25 15.08
C THR A 71 17.21 5.74 16.17
N GLU A 72 16.82 5.82 17.45
CA GLU A 72 17.61 5.31 18.57
C GLU A 72 17.88 3.80 18.46
N VAL A 73 16.86 3.02 18.06
CA VAL A 73 17.04 1.58 17.78
C VAL A 73 18.04 1.35 16.65
N LEU A 74 17.94 2.11 15.55
CA LEU A 74 18.88 1.99 14.44
C LEU A 74 20.31 2.34 14.87
N GLN A 75 20.49 3.38 15.68
CA GLN A 75 21.80 3.77 16.22
C GLN A 75 22.38 2.68 17.13
N GLY A 76 21.56 2.12 18.04
CA GLY A 76 21.98 1.03 18.91
C GLY A 76 22.38 -0.26 18.16
N LEU A 77 21.85 -0.46 16.96
CA LEU A 77 22.20 -1.57 16.07
C LEU A 77 23.34 -1.25 15.09
N GLY A 78 23.87 -0.02 15.08
CA GLY A 78 24.85 0.41 14.08
C GLY A 78 24.30 0.46 12.65
N LEU A 79 22.97 0.62 12.50
CA LEU A 79 22.26 0.61 11.22
C LEU A 79 21.74 1.99 10.79
N TYR A 80 22.02 3.03 11.57
CA TYR A 80 21.53 4.38 11.32
C TYR A 80 22.17 5.01 10.08
N GLU A 81 23.47 4.85 9.90
CA GLU A 81 24.20 5.39 8.74
C GLU A 81 24.36 4.32 7.66
N MET A 82 24.32 4.75 6.42
CA MET A 82 24.57 3.93 5.24
C MET A 82 25.98 4.21 4.69
N THR A 83 26.47 3.32 3.82
CA THR A 83 27.83 3.39 3.27
C THR A 83 28.07 4.63 2.40
N ASP A 84 27.00 5.23 1.87
CA ASP A 84 27.02 6.46 1.07
C ASP A 84 26.91 7.74 1.92
N GLY A 85 26.90 7.61 3.25
CA GLY A 85 26.74 8.73 4.19
C GLY A 85 25.30 9.18 4.41
N SER A 86 24.31 8.54 3.76
CA SER A 86 22.90 8.79 4.03
C SER A 86 22.42 8.10 5.32
N THR A 87 21.29 8.53 5.86
CA THR A 87 20.76 8.04 7.15
C THR A 87 19.43 7.32 7.01
N ARG A 88 19.24 6.25 7.78
CA ARG A 88 17.98 5.50 7.85
C ARG A 88 16.97 6.17 8.78
N HIS A 89 15.70 6.17 8.37
CA HIS A 89 14.59 6.82 9.05
C HIS A 89 13.34 5.96 8.94
N PHE A 90 12.34 6.29 9.74
CA PHE A 90 11.08 5.54 9.77
C PHE A 90 10.41 5.44 8.38
N HIS A 91 10.55 6.47 7.54
CA HIS A 91 9.99 6.48 6.19
C HIS A 91 10.54 5.35 5.30
N HIS A 92 11.79 4.92 5.51
CA HIS A 92 12.39 3.87 4.69
C HIS A 92 11.68 2.52 4.82
N LEU A 93 10.92 2.27 5.89
CA LEU A 93 10.05 1.08 5.97
C LEU A 93 8.99 1.06 4.86
N ARG A 94 8.45 2.23 4.51
CA ARG A 94 7.49 2.39 3.40
C ARG A 94 8.18 2.25 2.06
N ASP A 95 9.41 2.74 1.92
CA ASP A 95 10.20 2.55 0.70
C ASP A 95 10.50 1.06 0.49
N THR A 96 10.88 0.34 1.54
CA THR A 96 11.05 -1.12 1.50
C THR A 96 9.75 -1.84 1.11
N PHE A 97 8.59 -1.45 1.66
CA PHE A 97 7.30 -1.98 1.23
C PHE A 97 7.06 -1.78 -0.27
N ALA A 98 7.38 -0.60 -0.80
CA ALA A 98 7.16 -0.26 -2.19
C ALA A 98 8.01 -1.11 -3.14
N VAL A 99 9.29 -1.27 -2.81
CA VAL A 99 10.24 -2.12 -3.55
C VAL A 99 9.78 -3.57 -3.57
N ILE A 100 9.49 -4.15 -2.40
CA ILE A 100 9.03 -5.55 -2.29
C ILE A 100 7.71 -5.75 -3.04
N SER A 101 6.76 -4.83 -2.87
CA SER A 101 5.45 -4.92 -3.52
C SER A 101 5.56 -4.83 -5.04
N TYR A 102 6.43 -3.95 -5.55
CA TYR A 102 6.65 -3.86 -6.99
C TYR A 102 7.35 -5.11 -7.53
N TYR A 103 8.38 -5.60 -6.85
CA TYR A 103 9.06 -6.86 -7.20
C TYR A 103 8.08 -8.04 -7.29
N GLN A 104 7.15 -8.15 -6.33
CA GLN A 104 6.17 -9.25 -6.27
C GLN A 104 5.04 -9.14 -7.28
N THR A 105 4.57 -7.92 -7.57
CA THR A 105 3.37 -7.72 -8.41
C THR A 105 3.71 -7.38 -9.85
N ARG A 106 4.88 -6.78 -10.07
CA ARG A 106 5.28 -6.09 -11.30
C ARG A 106 4.22 -5.07 -11.79
N ASP A 107 3.35 -4.60 -10.89
CA ASP A 107 2.29 -3.64 -11.16
C ASP A 107 2.54 -2.33 -10.39
N ILE A 108 3.27 -1.43 -11.03
CA ILE A 108 3.63 -0.13 -10.43
C ILE A 108 2.42 0.77 -10.19
N PHE A 109 1.33 0.60 -10.96
CA PHE A 109 0.09 1.35 -10.76
C PHE A 109 -0.60 0.92 -9.47
N GLN A 110 -0.63 -0.38 -9.20
CA GLN A 110 -1.21 -0.91 -7.98
C GLN A 110 -0.39 -0.50 -6.74
N VAL A 111 0.94 -0.53 -6.84
CA VAL A 111 1.83 -0.04 -5.77
C VAL A 111 1.60 1.45 -5.52
N ALA A 112 1.53 2.28 -6.57
CA ALA A 112 1.22 3.69 -6.46
C ALA A 112 -0.14 3.94 -5.76
N LYS A 113 -1.15 3.12 -6.06
CA LYS A 113 -2.45 3.16 -5.38
C LYS A 113 -2.33 2.82 -3.89
N TRP A 114 -1.63 1.76 -3.51
CA TRP A 114 -1.44 1.38 -2.09
C TRP A 114 -0.68 2.45 -1.30
N LEU A 115 0.34 3.04 -1.92
CA LEU A 115 1.11 4.14 -1.35
C LEU A 115 0.30 5.45 -1.29
N GLY A 116 -0.77 5.59 -2.07
CA GLY A 116 -1.50 6.84 -2.22
C GLY A 116 -0.65 7.90 -2.93
N HIS A 117 0.21 7.49 -3.87
CA HIS A 117 0.86 8.39 -4.81
C HIS A 117 -0.15 8.75 -5.88
N THR A 118 -0.69 9.97 -5.84
CA THR A 118 -1.74 10.41 -6.77
C THR A 118 -1.39 11.76 -7.37
N ASN A 119 -1.69 11.92 -8.65
CA ASN A 119 -1.67 13.18 -9.36
C ASN A 119 -3.05 13.37 -9.99
N ASN A 120 -3.77 14.42 -9.59
CA ASN A 120 -5.16 14.69 -10.01
C ASN A 120 -6.11 13.49 -9.89
N GLY A 121 -5.95 12.69 -8.83
CA GLY A 121 -6.81 11.53 -8.57
C GLY A 121 -6.50 10.28 -9.39
N LEU A 122 -5.45 10.30 -10.22
CA LEU A 122 -4.88 9.14 -10.90
C LEU A 122 -3.58 8.70 -10.20
N PRO A 123 -3.20 7.41 -10.26
CA PRO A 123 -1.94 6.95 -9.67
C PRO A 123 -0.73 7.68 -10.30
N ALA A 124 0.11 8.30 -9.46
CA ALA A 124 1.32 8.99 -9.89
C ALA A 124 2.47 8.00 -9.99
N VAL A 125 2.55 7.30 -11.13
CA VAL A 125 3.58 6.29 -11.37
C VAL A 125 4.98 6.89 -11.37
N ASN A 126 5.18 8.11 -11.89
CA ASN A 126 6.50 8.77 -11.89
C ASN A 126 7.09 8.88 -10.48
N THR A 127 6.28 9.21 -9.47
CA THR A 127 6.71 9.28 -8.05
C THR A 127 7.04 7.90 -7.48
N THR A 128 6.50 6.83 -8.06
CA THR A 128 6.65 5.45 -7.58
C THR A 128 7.72 4.70 -8.36
N ALA A 129 8.05 5.13 -9.58
CA ALA A 129 9.05 4.54 -10.46
C ALA A 129 10.47 4.56 -9.85
N ILE A 130 10.71 5.42 -8.85
CA ILE A 130 11.95 5.41 -8.07
C ILE A 130 12.23 4.04 -7.41
N TYR A 131 11.18 3.25 -7.13
CA TYR A 131 11.29 1.93 -6.54
C TYR A 131 11.44 0.81 -7.57
N ALA A 132 11.51 1.13 -8.87
CA ALA A 132 11.68 0.15 -9.93
C ALA A 132 13.16 -0.12 -10.26
N ASN A 133 14.09 0.66 -9.70
CA ASN A 133 15.51 0.49 -9.90
C ASN A 133 16.13 -0.26 -8.72
N PHE A 134 16.13 -1.59 -8.79
CA PHE A 134 16.72 -2.47 -7.78
C PHE A 134 17.44 -3.65 -8.42
N ASP A 135 18.32 -4.27 -7.64
CA ASP A 135 18.95 -5.54 -7.99
C ASP A 135 18.00 -6.70 -7.65
N GLU A 136 17.59 -7.46 -8.66
CA GLU A 136 16.66 -8.58 -8.48
C GLU A 136 17.27 -9.74 -7.69
N GLU A 137 18.57 -9.96 -7.82
CA GLU A 137 19.27 -11.06 -7.15
C GLU A 137 19.37 -10.78 -5.64
N LEU A 138 19.71 -9.54 -5.27
CA LEU A 138 19.73 -9.13 -3.86
C LEU A 138 18.34 -9.20 -3.23
N LEU A 139 17.29 -8.76 -3.95
CA LEU A 139 15.92 -8.90 -3.46
C LEU A 139 15.50 -10.35 -3.28
N TYR A 140 15.91 -11.23 -4.20
CA TYR A 140 15.66 -12.65 -4.06
C TYR A 140 16.41 -13.25 -2.87
N GLN A 141 17.65 -12.84 -2.59
CA GLN A 141 18.39 -13.30 -1.42
C GLN A 141 17.75 -12.83 -0.10
N ASP A 142 17.37 -11.55 -0.02
CA ASP A 142 16.85 -10.92 1.20
C ASP A 142 15.40 -11.33 1.51
N PHE A 143 14.57 -11.43 0.47
CA PHE A 143 13.13 -11.64 0.62
C PHE A 143 12.65 -12.98 0.04
N GLY A 144 13.52 -13.74 -0.62
CA GLY A 144 13.17 -15.02 -1.23
C GLY A 144 12.05 -14.90 -2.26
N SER A 145 11.34 -16.00 -2.45
CA SER A 145 10.03 -16.01 -3.08
C SER A 145 8.90 -15.75 -2.07
N LYS A 146 9.07 -14.86 -1.06
CA LYS A 146 8.03 -14.61 -0.03
C LYS A 146 6.67 -14.33 -0.68
N LYS A 147 5.86 -15.39 -0.82
CA LYS A 147 4.51 -15.41 -1.40
C LYS A 147 3.46 -14.90 -0.41
N LEU A 148 3.87 -14.14 0.61
CA LEU A 148 3.01 -13.72 1.73
C LEU A 148 1.93 -12.72 1.31
N VAL A 149 2.07 -12.10 0.15
CA VAL A 149 1.12 -11.09 -0.35
C VAL A 149 0.60 -11.44 -1.75
N ILE A 150 1.29 -12.32 -2.49
CA ILE A 150 0.96 -12.61 -3.91
C ILE A 150 -0.41 -13.26 -4.05
N LYS A 151 -0.81 -14.21 -3.19
CA LYS A 151 -2.10 -14.89 -3.35
C LYS A 151 -3.28 -13.95 -3.04
N ASP A 152 -3.15 -13.13 -2.00
CA ASP A 152 -4.18 -12.16 -1.63
C ASP A 152 -4.23 -10.96 -2.57
N ILE A 153 -3.07 -10.53 -3.09
CA ILE A 153 -2.98 -9.52 -4.17
C ILE A 153 -3.56 -10.07 -5.46
N GLN A 154 -3.20 -11.28 -5.89
CA GLN A 154 -3.78 -11.91 -7.07
C GLN A 154 -5.30 -12.02 -6.91
N ASN A 155 -5.79 -12.45 -5.76
CA ASN A 155 -7.22 -12.49 -5.47
C ASN A 155 -7.86 -11.08 -5.44
N ALA A 156 -7.18 -10.06 -4.93
CA ALA A 156 -7.67 -8.68 -4.95
C ALA A 156 -7.67 -8.07 -6.36
N LEU A 157 -6.62 -8.35 -7.16
CA LEU A 157 -6.51 -7.96 -8.56
C LEU A 157 -7.57 -8.65 -9.41
N LEU A 158 -7.75 -9.96 -9.25
CA LEU A 158 -8.83 -10.73 -9.89
C LEU A 158 -10.19 -10.15 -9.52
N ARG A 159 -10.46 -9.88 -8.24
CA ARG A 159 -11.72 -9.23 -7.81
C ARG A 159 -11.93 -7.86 -8.45
N ASN A 160 -10.90 -7.02 -8.52
CA ASN A 160 -10.98 -5.70 -9.15
C ASN A 160 -11.19 -5.79 -10.67
N TYR A 161 -10.53 -6.73 -11.35
CA TYR A 161 -10.75 -7.01 -12.77
C TYR A 161 -12.19 -7.49 -13.03
N SER A 162 -12.71 -8.40 -12.22
CA SER A 162 -14.09 -8.88 -12.29
C SER A 162 -15.10 -7.74 -12.09
N LEU A 163 -14.88 -6.87 -11.10
CA LEU A 163 -15.73 -5.70 -10.85
C LEU A 163 -15.73 -4.73 -12.03
N ASN A 164 -14.57 -4.46 -12.63
CA ASN A 164 -14.47 -3.62 -13.83
C ASN A 164 -15.20 -4.25 -15.02
N ALA A 165 -15.03 -5.56 -15.26
CA ALA A 165 -15.71 -6.28 -16.32
C ALA A 165 -17.23 -6.22 -16.18
N VAL A 166 -17.76 -6.45 -14.98
CA VAL A 166 -19.20 -6.33 -14.67
C VAL A 166 -19.69 -4.90 -14.87
N THR A 167 -18.91 -3.90 -14.45
CA THR A 167 -19.29 -2.48 -14.61
C THR A 167 -19.35 -2.07 -16.08
N VAL A 168 -18.38 -2.52 -16.89
CA VAL A 168 -18.36 -2.30 -18.34
C VAL A 168 -19.50 -3.04 -19.03
N ALA A 169 -19.80 -4.28 -18.62
CA ALA A 169 -20.94 -5.04 -19.16
C ALA A 169 -22.28 -4.36 -18.85
N LYS A 170 -22.49 -3.90 -17.61
CA LYS A 170 -23.68 -3.13 -17.21
C LYS A 170 -23.81 -1.82 -17.97
N ALA A 171 -22.71 -1.09 -18.19
CA ALA A 171 -22.71 0.15 -18.96
C ALA A 171 -23.02 -0.07 -20.46
N LYS A 172 -22.60 -1.21 -21.03
CA LYS A 172 -22.99 -1.60 -22.39
C LYS A 172 -24.46 -1.99 -22.46
N ALA A 173 -24.95 -2.79 -21.52
CA ALA A 173 -26.36 -3.22 -21.48
C ALA A 173 -27.33 -2.04 -21.36
N SER A 174 -27.04 -1.07 -20.48
CA SER A 174 -27.89 0.12 -20.32
C SER A 174 -27.88 1.03 -21.55
N ARG A 175 -26.79 1.05 -22.32
CA ARG A 175 -26.70 1.79 -23.58
C ARG A 175 -27.53 1.14 -24.69
N VAL A 176 -27.58 -0.20 -24.72
CA VAL A 176 -28.41 -0.98 -25.65
C VAL A 176 -29.91 -0.86 -25.30
N GLU A 177 -30.27 -0.88 -24.02
CA GLU A 177 -31.66 -0.65 -23.59
C GLU A 177 -32.14 0.75 -23.97
N LYS A 178 -31.31 1.79 -23.78
CA LYS A 178 -31.65 3.15 -24.20
C LYS A 178 -31.83 3.28 -25.71
N SER A 179 -30.94 2.68 -26.52
CA SER A 179 -31.09 2.71 -27.98
C SER A 179 -32.32 1.95 -28.46
N ASN A 180 -32.65 0.82 -27.84
CA ASN A 180 -33.85 0.05 -28.18
C ASN A 180 -35.14 0.77 -27.77
N PHE A 181 -35.13 1.50 -26.65
CA PHE A 181 -36.25 2.34 -26.24
C PHE A 181 -36.43 3.53 -27.21
N GLU A 182 -35.36 4.21 -27.61
CA GLU A 182 -35.44 5.29 -28.62
C GLU A 182 -35.89 4.79 -30.00
N PHE A 183 -35.61 3.54 -30.36
CA PHE A 183 -36.07 2.92 -31.62
C PHE A 183 -37.52 2.42 -31.58
N ALA A 184 -38.05 2.11 -30.40
CA ALA A 184 -39.42 1.60 -30.24
C ALA A 184 -40.49 2.71 -30.16
N TYR A 185 -40.07 3.96 -29.98
CA TYR A 185 -40.95 5.12 -29.80
C TYR A 185 -40.71 6.25 -30.84
N ASN A 186 -40.00 5.96 -31.93
CA ASN A 186 -39.91 6.77 -33.16
C ASN A 186 -40.52 5.98 -34.32
#